data_AF-A0A3C1CB66-F1
#
_entry.id   AF-A0A3C1CB66-F1
#
_cell.length_a   1.000
_cell.length_b   1.000
_cell.length_c   1.000
_cell.angle_alpha   90.00
_cell.angle_beta   90.00
_cell.angle_gamma   90.00
#
_symmetry.space_group_name_H-M   'P 1'
#
loop_
_entity.id
_entity.type
_entity.pdbx_description
1 polymer ?
#
loop_
_entity_poly.entity_id
_entity_poly.type
_entity_poly.pdbx_seq_one_letter_code
_entity_poly.pdbx_strand_id
1 'polypeptide(L)'
;MKKVVVAVTGASGSIYAADLLQKLSQLKDQWEELAVVMTTNAKEVWNTELENDSWKNLPVKQFTTTDFSAPFASGSGQYDTMIIIPCSMGTLGRIATGVSNDLITRAADVVLKERRKLICVVRDTPYNLIHIRNMETVTLAGGIICPATPSFYSKPKTIEAVASTVTDRVLDLAGFSIKTYRWGH
;
A
#
# COMPACT_ATOMS: atom_id res chain seq x y z
N MET A 1 -5.23 16.04 10.55
CA MET A 1 -5.31 14.56 10.47
C MET A 1 -5.18 14.17 9.01
N LYS A 2 -4.72 12.96 8.69
CA LYS A 2 -4.36 12.60 7.31
C LYS A 2 -5.53 12.00 6.53
N LYS A 3 -5.59 12.23 5.23
CA LYS A 3 -6.44 11.46 4.30
C LYS A 3 -5.58 10.41 3.60
N VAL A 4 -5.95 9.13 3.76
CA VAL A 4 -5.14 8.00 3.33
C VAL A 4 -5.94 7.09 2.43
N VAL A 5 -5.32 6.66 1.33
CA VAL A 5 -5.85 5.59 0.47
C VAL A 5 -4.90 4.39 0.51
N VAL A 6 -5.47 3.22 0.75
CA VAL A 6 -4.78 1.92 0.69
C VAL A 6 -5.25 1.19 -0.56
N ALA A 7 -4.33 0.85 -1.45
CA ALA A 7 -4.59 0.02 -2.61
C ALA A 7 -4.00 -1.38 -2.39
N VAL A 8 -4.78 -2.42 -2.62
CA VAL A 8 -4.31 -3.81 -2.58
C VAL A 8 -4.33 -4.37 -4.00
N THR A 9 -3.20 -4.90 -4.46
CA THR A 9 -3.04 -5.43 -5.84
C THR A 9 -2.65 -6.90 -5.81
N GLY A 10 -2.79 -7.59 -6.95
CA GLY A 10 -2.62 -9.04 -7.07
C GLY A 10 -1.17 -9.58 -7.00
N ALA A 11 -0.31 -9.03 -6.13
CA ALA A 11 0.91 -9.71 -5.70
C ALA A 11 0.63 -10.48 -4.41
N SER A 12 1.33 -11.60 -4.23
CA SER A 12 1.26 -12.36 -2.98
C SER A 12 1.72 -11.54 -1.78
N GLY A 13 1.20 -11.86 -0.59
CA GLY A 13 1.46 -11.15 0.66
C GLY A 13 0.25 -10.42 1.22
N SER A 14 -0.95 -10.98 1.06
CA SER A 14 -2.19 -10.42 1.62
C SER A 14 -2.14 -10.21 3.13
N ILE A 15 -1.29 -10.97 3.84
CA ILE A 15 -1.01 -10.76 5.26
C ILE A 15 -0.51 -9.33 5.57
N TYR A 16 0.27 -8.71 4.68
CA TYR A 16 0.74 -7.34 4.86
C TYR A 16 -0.41 -6.33 4.76
N ALA A 17 -1.34 -6.54 3.82
CA ALA A 17 -2.51 -5.68 3.68
C ALA A 17 -3.46 -5.84 4.88
N ALA A 18 -3.71 -7.07 5.32
CA ALA A 18 -4.53 -7.37 6.49
C ALA A 18 -3.97 -6.71 7.76
N ASP A 19 -2.68 -6.91 8.04
CA ASP A 19 -2.02 -6.34 9.22
C ASP A 19 -1.99 -4.80 9.17
N LEU A 20 -1.71 -4.20 7.99
CA LEU A 20 -1.75 -2.74 7.84
C LEU A 20 -3.15 -2.17 8.10
N LEU A 21 -4.19 -2.77 7.51
CA LEU A 21 -5.57 -2.32 7.67
C LEU A 21 -6.05 -2.47 9.12
N GLN A 22 -5.67 -3.56 9.78
CA GLN A 22 -5.93 -3.76 11.20
C GLN A 22 -5.27 -2.66 12.05
N LYS A 23 -3.99 -2.36 11.82
CA LYS A 23 -3.29 -1.29 12.55
C LYS A 23 -3.90 0.09 12.29
N LEU A 24 -4.21 0.42 11.03
CA LEU A 24 -4.89 1.67 10.69
C LEU A 24 -6.26 1.80 11.38
N SER A 25 -6.99 0.70 11.56
CA SER A 25 -8.26 0.69 12.30
C SER A 25 -8.12 1.00 13.79
N GLN A 26 -6.92 0.80 14.35
CA GLN A 26 -6.57 1.14 15.74
C GLN A 26 -6.05 2.57 15.88
N LEU A 27 -5.66 3.22 14.77
CA LEU A 27 -5.08 4.56 14.71
C LEU A 27 -6.09 5.62 14.23
N LYS A 28 -7.39 5.45 14.56
CA LYS A 28 -8.49 6.33 14.08
C LYS A 28 -8.32 7.80 14.48
N ASP A 29 -7.58 8.06 15.54
CA ASP A 29 -7.23 9.39 16.03
C ASP A 29 -6.13 10.07 15.21
N GLN A 30 -5.52 9.40 14.23
CA GLN A 30 -4.43 9.95 13.41
C GLN A 30 -4.81 10.21 11.94
N TRP A 31 -6.00 9.78 11.51
CA TRP A 31 -6.51 10.00 10.15
C TRP A 31 -7.93 10.57 10.17
N GLU A 32 -8.26 11.36 9.15
CA GLU A 32 -9.59 11.96 8.93
C GLU A 32 -10.42 11.09 7.99
N GLU A 33 -9.80 10.62 6.90
CA GLU A 33 -10.41 9.69 5.96
C GLU A 33 -9.46 8.54 5.64
N LEU A 34 -10.02 7.33 5.61
CA LEU A 34 -9.36 6.13 5.13
C LEU A 34 -10.22 5.48 4.05
N ALA A 35 -9.62 5.26 2.89
CA ALA A 35 -10.24 4.61 1.75
C ALA A 35 -9.45 3.38 1.31
N VAL A 36 -10.14 2.38 0.79
CA VAL A 36 -9.56 1.14 0.27
C VAL A 36 -10.01 0.89 -1.16
N VAL A 37 -9.08 0.48 -2.02
CA VAL A 37 -9.37 -0.02 -3.37
C VAL A 37 -8.60 -1.32 -3.59
N MET A 38 -9.26 -2.33 -4.16
CA MET A 38 -8.66 -3.65 -4.38
C MET A 38 -8.91 -4.14 -5.81
N THR A 39 -7.88 -4.64 -6.47
CA THR A 39 -8.04 -5.32 -7.77
C THR A 39 -8.75 -6.67 -7.60
N THR A 40 -9.40 -7.19 -8.65
CA THR A 40 -9.99 -8.55 -8.62
C THR A 40 -8.98 -9.61 -8.19
N ASN A 41 -7.79 -9.61 -8.80
CA ASN A 41 -6.72 -10.55 -8.45
C ASN A 41 -6.24 -10.40 -6.98
N ALA A 42 -6.37 -9.22 -6.38
CA ALA A 42 -5.98 -9.02 -4.97
C ALA A 42 -6.94 -9.77 -4.04
N LYS A 43 -8.23 -9.77 -4.37
CA LYS A 43 -9.27 -10.49 -3.63
C LYS A 43 -9.07 -12.01 -3.75
N GLU A 44 -8.70 -12.49 -4.94
CA GLU A 44 -8.36 -13.90 -5.16
C GLU A 44 -7.15 -14.31 -4.34
N VAL A 45 -6.04 -13.56 -4.43
CA VAL A 45 -4.82 -13.81 -3.64
C VAL A 45 -5.12 -13.76 -2.13
N TRP A 46 -5.95 -12.80 -1.68
CA TRP A 46 -6.38 -12.73 -0.27
C TRP A 46 -7.11 -13.99 0.18
N ASN A 47 -8.13 -14.42 -0.58
CA ASN A 47 -8.90 -15.61 -0.24
C ASN A 47 -8.02 -16.86 -0.22
N THR A 48 -7.06 -16.97 -1.15
CA THR A 48 -6.13 -18.10 -1.21
C THR A 48 -5.13 -18.10 -0.05
N GLU A 49 -4.54 -16.95 0.29
CA GLU A 49 -3.46 -16.89 1.27
C GLU A 49 -3.94 -16.81 2.72
N LEU A 50 -5.08 -16.17 2.96
CA LEU A 50 -5.62 -15.95 4.30
C LEU A 50 -6.84 -16.82 4.59
N GLU A 51 -7.31 -17.59 3.61
CA GLU A 51 -8.44 -18.53 3.74
C GLU A 51 -9.72 -17.85 4.29
N ASN A 52 -9.93 -16.58 3.97
CA ASN A 52 -11.09 -15.79 4.38
C ASN A 52 -11.41 -14.67 3.38
N ASP A 53 -12.58 -14.05 3.54
CA ASP A 53 -13.05 -12.91 2.74
C ASP A 53 -13.27 -11.64 3.57
N SER A 54 -12.51 -11.48 4.66
CA SER A 54 -12.65 -10.35 5.60
C SER A 54 -12.51 -8.97 4.94
N TRP A 55 -11.86 -8.89 3.77
CA TRP A 55 -11.79 -7.68 2.95
C TRP A 55 -13.16 -7.12 2.54
N LYS A 56 -14.23 -7.94 2.54
CA LYS A 56 -15.60 -7.47 2.22
C LYS A 56 -16.15 -6.52 3.29
N ASN A 57 -15.81 -6.76 4.56
CA ASN A 57 -16.43 -6.10 5.72
C ASN A 57 -15.48 -5.11 6.40
N LEU A 58 -14.60 -4.46 5.62
CA LEU A 58 -13.69 -3.46 6.16
C LEU A 58 -14.49 -2.22 6.63
N PRO A 59 -14.27 -1.71 7.86
CA PRO A 59 -15.02 -0.59 8.43
C PRO A 59 -14.55 0.78 7.90
N VAL A 60 -14.34 0.89 6.59
CA VAL A 60 -13.81 2.07 5.88
C VAL A 60 -14.46 2.19 4.49
N LYS A 61 -14.31 3.35 3.83
CA LYS A 61 -14.84 3.53 2.48
C LYS A 61 -14.11 2.61 1.51
N GLN A 62 -14.85 1.79 0.78
CA GLN A 62 -14.30 0.90 -0.25
C GLN A 62 -14.72 1.38 -1.64
N PHE A 63 -13.79 1.40 -2.58
CA PHE A 63 -14.00 1.79 -3.97
C PHE A 63 -13.62 0.65 -4.92
N THR A 64 -14.29 0.56 -6.06
CA THR A 64 -13.89 -0.37 -7.13
C THR A 64 -12.77 0.23 -7.97
N THR A 65 -12.05 -0.58 -8.73
CA THR A 65 -11.00 -0.10 -9.63
C THR A 65 -11.51 0.76 -10.79
N THR A 66 -12.83 0.85 -10.99
CA THR A 66 -13.46 1.66 -12.03
C THR A 66 -14.26 2.84 -11.48
N ASP A 67 -14.27 3.05 -10.16
CA ASP A 67 -15.01 4.14 -9.53
C ASP A 67 -14.19 5.44 -9.50
N PHE A 68 -14.17 6.15 -10.63
CA PHE A 68 -13.49 7.44 -10.76
C PHE A 68 -14.21 8.60 -10.03
N SER A 69 -15.33 8.35 -9.35
CA SER A 69 -15.95 9.35 -8.47
C SER A 69 -15.24 9.48 -7.12
N ALA A 70 -14.32 8.55 -6.81
CA ALA A 70 -13.52 8.59 -5.61
C ALA A 70 -12.73 9.92 -5.49
N PRO A 71 -12.71 10.59 -4.33
CA PRO A 71 -12.05 11.89 -4.19
C PRO A 71 -10.56 11.88 -4.58
N PHE A 72 -9.86 10.76 -4.33
CA PHE A 72 -8.45 10.57 -4.66
C PHE A 72 -8.18 10.33 -6.16
N ALA A 73 -9.20 10.28 -7.02
CA ALA A 73 -9.03 10.36 -8.47
C ALA A 73 -8.74 11.79 -8.97
N SER A 74 -8.83 12.79 -8.07
CA SER A 74 -8.53 14.21 -8.33
C SER A 74 -7.58 14.78 -7.27
N GLY A 75 -6.71 15.70 -7.70
CA GLY A 75 -5.83 16.44 -6.78
C GLY A 75 -6.62 17.26 -5.75
N SER A 76 -7.80 17.76 -6.12
CA SER A 76 -8.69 18.52 -5.23
C SER A 76 -9.26 17.69 -4.06
N GLY A 77 -9.18 16.35 -4.12
CA GLY A 77 -9.60 15.47 -3.03
C GLY A 77 -8.67 15.50 -1.81
N GLN A 78 -7.48 16.12 -1.93
CA GLN A 78 -6.55 16.36 -0.81
C GLN A 78 -6.15 15.10 -0.01
N TYR A 79 -6.09 13.93 -0.65
CA TYR A 79 -5.49 12.73 -0.06
C TYR A 79 -3.97 12.88 0.05
N ASP A 80 -3.44 12.82 1.27
CA ASP A 80 -2.03 13.10 1.61
C ASP A 80 -1.09 11.93 1.31
N THR A 81 -1.61 10.71 1.39
CA THR A 81 -0.80 9.50 1.31
C THR A 81 -1.56 8.39 0.62
N MET A 82 -0.89 7.74 -0.32
CA MET A 82 -1.32 6.48 -0.93
C MET A 82 -0.32 5.38 -0.61
N ILE A 83 -0.84 4.26 -0.12
CA ILE A 83 -0.06 3.07 0.17
C ILE A 83 -0.57 1.95 -0.74
N ILE A 84 0.30 1.37 -1.56
CA ILE A 84 -0.02 0.19 -2.37
C ILE A 84 0.63 -1.03 -1.72
N ILE A 85 -0.16 -1.93 -1.14
CA ILE A 85 0.31 -3.06 -0.35
C ILE A 85 -0.60 -4.29 -0.49
N PRO A 86 -0.09 -5.42 -0.99
CA PRO A 86 1.10 -5.53 -1.83
C PRO A 86 0.97 -4.73 -3.15
N CYS A 87 2.11 -4.29 -3.69
CA CYS A 87 2.23 -3.67 -5.00
C CYS A 87 2.79 -4.68 -6.01
N SER A 88 1.98 -5.08 -6.98
CA SER A 88 2.41 -5.97 -8.07
C SER A 88 3.27 -5.25 -9.09
N MET A 89 4.22 -5.98 -9.71
CA MET A 89 5.10 -5.41 -10.72
C MET A 89 4.35 -4.86 -11.93
N GLY A 90 3.21 -5.46 -12.29
CA GLY A 90 2.33 -4.93 -13.33
C GLY A 90 1.71 -3.58 -12.96
N THR A 91 1.30 -3.39 -11.71
CA THR A 91 0.79 -2.09 -11.23
C THR A 91 1.91 -1.07 -11.19
N LEU A 92 3.07 -1.44 -10.64
CA LEU A 92 4.25 -0.58 -10.60
C LEU A 92 4.67 -0.12 -12.00
N GLY A 93 4.66 -1.02 -12.98
CA GLY A 93 4.98 -0.69 -14.38
C GLY A 93 4.04 0.35 -14.96
N ARG A 94 2.72 0.20 -14.75
CA ARG A 94 1.74 1.20 -15.21
C ARG A 94 1.96 2.57 -14.56
N ILE A 95 2.26 2.60 -13.26
CA ILE A 95 2.58 3.85 -12.55
C ILE A 95 3.85 4.48 -13.13
N ALA A 96 4.92 3.70 -13.30
CA ALA A 96 6.19 4.18 -13.85
C ALA A 96 6.03 4.79 -15.25
N THR A 97 5.13 4.25 -16.07
CA THR A 97 4.86 4.74 -17.42
C THR A 97 3.73 5.77 -17.52
N GLY A 98 3.14 6.20 -16.39
CA GLY A 98 2.01 7.14 -16.38
C GLY A 98 0.71 6.60 -16.98
N VAL A 99 0.54 5.29 -17.08
CA VAL A 99 -0.69 4.66 -17.58
C VAL A 99 -1.73 4.69 -16.46
N SER A 100 -2.72 5.56 -16.62
CA SER A 100 -3.78 5.83 -15.64
C SER A 100 -5.13 5.26 -16.11
N ASN A 101 -5.22 3.94 -16.29
CA ASN A 101 -6.39 3.26 -16.88
C ASN A 101 -7.36 2.65 -15.85
N ASP A 102 -7.01 2.68 -14.56
CA ASP A 102 -7.88 2.30 -13.45
C ASP A 102 -7.74 3.29 -12.29
N LEU A 103 -8.59 3.16 -11.27
CA LEU A 103 -8.60 4.07 -10.13
C LEU A 103 -7.27 4.03 -9.35
N ILE A 104 -6.60 2.88 -9.25
CA ILE A 104 -5.34 2.74 -8.51
C ILE A 104 -4.23 3.51 -9.20
N THR A 105 -4.04 3.28 -10.50
CA THR A 105 -3.03 3.94 -11.31
C THR A 105 -3.33 5.44 -11.45
N ARG A 106 -4.60 5.82 -11.54
CA ARG A 106 -5.02 7.22 -11.51
C ARG A 106 -4.71 7.90 -10.20
N ALA A 107 -5.02 7.26 -9.08
CA ALA A 107 -4.73 7.80 -7.76
C ALA A 107 -3.22 7.99 -7.54
N ALA A 108 -2.40 7.02 -7.99
CA ALA A 108 -0.96 7.11 -7.90
C ALA A 108 -0.40 8.28 -8.74
N ASP A 109 -0.89 8.47 -9.96
CA ASP A 109 -0.56 9.62 -10.83
C ASP A 109 -0.91 10.95 -10.15
N VAL A 110 -2.12 11.04 -9.57
CA VAL A 110 -2.55 12.21 -8.80
C VAL A 110 -1.64 12.46 -7.59
N VAL A 111 -1.30 11.43 -6.82
CA VAL A 111 -0.44 11.57 -5.64
C VAL A 111 0.94 12.07 -6.04
N LEU A 112 1.53 11.54 -7.12
CA LEU A 112 2.84 11.96 -7.61
C LEU A 112 2.83 13.40 -8.14
N LYS A 113 1.85 13.77 -8.98
CA LYS A 113 1.79 15.13 -9.56
C LYS A 113 1.53 16.21 -8.50
N GLU A 114 0.81 15.87 -7.44
CA GLU A 114 0.54 16.75 -6.29
C GLU A 114 1.68 16.76 -5.26
N ARG A 115 2.79 16.05 -5.53
CA ARG A 115 3.96 15.92 -4.64
C ARG A 115 3.61 15.37 -3.25
N ARG A 116 2.71 14.39 -3.23
CA ARG A 116 2.24 13.70 -2.02
C ARG A 116 2.91 12.33 -1.88
N LYS A 117 2.71 11.67 -0.74
CA LYS A 117 3.43 10.43 -0.43
C LYS A 117 2.79 9.24 -1.15
N LEU A 118 3.48 8.70 -2.15
CA LEU A 118 3.18 7.38 -2.72
C LEU A 118 4.16 6.36 -2.11
N ILE A 119 3.64 5.32 -1.45
CA ILE A 119 4.44 4.21 -0.90
C ILE A 119 4.03 2.93 -1.63
N CYS A 120 4.96 2.34 -2.38
CA CYS A 120 4.76 1.09 -3.11
C CYS A 120 5.46 -0.06 -2.38
N VAL A 121 4.67 -0.96 -1.79
CA VAL A 121 5.16 -2.14 -1.08
C VAL A 121 5.31 -3.30 -2.05
N VAL A 122 6.38 -3.25 -2.82
CA VAL A 122 6.63 -4.20 -3.90
C VAL A 122 6.92 -5.61 -3.36
N ARG A 123 6.33 -6.63 -3.98
CA ARG A 123 6.56 -8.05 -3.63
C ARG A 123 6.73 -8.88 -4.89
N ASP A 124 7.98 -9.25 -5.17
CA ASP A 124 8.38 -10.17 -6.26
C ASP A 124 9.80 -10.67 -5.98
N THR A 125 10.19 -11.81 -6.55
CA THR A 125 11.57 -12.33 -6.50
C THR A 125 11.73 -13.50 -7.48
N PRO A 126 12.81 -13.56 -8.30
CA PRO A 126 13.84 -12.52 -8.48
C PRO A 126 13.32 -11.32 -9.28
N TYR A 127 14.02 -10.18 -9.19
CA TYR A 127 13.73 -9.03 -10.05
C TYR A 127 14.41 -9.17 -11.41
N ASN A 128 13.67 -8.86 -12.48
CA ASN A 128 14.25 -8.61 -13.79
C ASN A 128 14.62 -7.11 -13.94
N LEU A 129 15.34 -6.78 -15.02
CA LEU A 129 15.78 -5.39 -15.28
C LEU A 129 14.60 -4.42 -15.45
N ILE A 130 13.47 -4.87 -15.99
CA ILE A 130 12.27 -4.03 -16.19
C ILE A 130 11.70 -3.63 -14.82
N HIS A 131 11.62 -4.57 -13.88
CA HIS A 131 11.18 -4.28 -12.50
C HIS A 131 12.09 -3.24 -11.85
N ILE A 132 13.41 -3.40 -11.99
CA ILE A 132 14.40 -2.47 -11.43
C ILE A 132 14.25 -1.06 -12.03
N ARG A 133 14.13 -0.94 -13.35
CA ARG A 133 13.93 0.36 -14.02
C ARG A 133 12.61 1.03 -13.65
N ASN A 134 11.56 0.24 -13.43
CA ASN A 134 10.27 0.78 -12.96
C ASN A 134 10.37 1.27 -11.52
N MET A 135 11.04 0.52 -10.64
CA MET A 135 11.32 0.95 -9.27
C MET A 135 12.14 2.25 -9.25
N GLU A 136 13.20 2.33 -10.06
CA GLU A 136 14.02 3.53 -10.24
C GLU A 136 13.18 4.73 -10.71
N THR A 137 12.38 4.56 -11.76
CA THR A 137 11.52 5.61 -12.31
C THR A 137 10.57 6.17 -11.24
N VAL A 138 9.89 5.29 -10.50
CA VAL A 138 8.97 5.71 -9.43
C VAL A 138 9.70 6.41 -8.30
N THR A 139 10.91 5.94 -7.93
CA THR A 139 11.76 6.62 -6.94
C THR A 139 12.17 8.02 -7.40
N LEU A 140 12.61 8.19 -8.65
CA LEU A 140 12.98 9.49 -9.21
C LEU A 140 11.79 10.45 -9.33
N ALA A 141 10.58 9.91 -9.52
CA ALA A 141 9.34 10.70 -9.52
C ALA A 141 8.90 11.18 -8.12
N GLY A 142 9.55 10.69 -7.05
CA GLY A 142 9.25 11.03 -5.65
C GLY A 142 8.42 9.98 -4.90
N GLY A 143 8.13 8.84 -5.54
CA GLY A 143 7.52 7.69 -4.87
C GLY A 143 8.53 6.92 -4.01
N ILE A 144 8.04 6.21 -3.00
CA ILE A 144 8.86 5.40 -2.11
C ILE A 144 8.68 3.93 -2.48
N ILE A 145 9.77 3.27 -2.87
CA ILE A 145 9.82 1.81 -3.01
C ILE A 145 10.18 1.22 -1.66
N CYS A 146 9.24 0.52 -1.02
CA CYS A 146 9.42 -0.12 0.27
C CYS A 146 9.15 -1.63 0.12
N PRO A 147 10.09 -2.43 -0.39
CA PRO A 147 9.85 -3.84 -0.67
C PRO A 147 9.35 -4.60 0.56
N ALA A 148 8.57 -5.67 0.33
CA ALA A 148 8.13 -6.60 1.37
C ALA A 148 9.29 -7.50 1.85
N THR A 149 10.34 -6.86 2.39
CA THR A 149 11.57 -7.48 2.90
C THR A 149 11.61 -7.28 4.42
N PRO A 150 11.15 -8.28 5.21
CA PRO A 150 11.00 -8.14 6.64
C PRO A 150 12.34 -8.07 7.38
N SER A 151 12.30 -7.48 8.58
CA SER A 151 13.42 -7.44 9.52
C SER A 151 13.34 -8.57 10.53
N PHE A 152 14.50 -9.07 10.97
CA PHE A 152 14.61 -10.13 11.98
C PHE A 152 15.25 -9.67 13.30
N TYR A 153 15.65 -8.39 13.39
CA TYR A 153 16.31 -7.84 14.59
C TYR A 153 15.43 -7.89 15.85
N SER A 154 14.11 -7.79 15.68
CA SER A 154 13.12 -7.92 16.77
C SER A 154 12.88 -9.36 17.24
N LYS A 155 13.55 -10.35 16.61
CA LYS A 155 13.38 -11.80 16.88
C LYS A 155 11.90 -12.23 16.90
N PRO A 156 11.13 -11.95 15.83
CA PRO A 156 9.70 -12.24 15.77
C PRO A 156 9.41 -13.73 15.97
N LYS A 157 8.28 -14.04 16.61
CA LYS A 157 7.87 -15.41 16.98
C LYS A 157 6.79 -16.00 16.10
N THR A 158 6.10 -15.16 15.34
CA THR A 158 5.01 -15.57 14.44
C THR A 158 5.18 -14.93 13.07
N ILE A 159 4.48 -15.47 12.07
CA ILE A 159 4.51 -14.94 10.70
C ILE A 159 3.95 -13.51 10.67
N GLU A 160 2.91 -13.23 11.47
CA GLU A 160 2.31 -11.90 11.64
C GLU A 160 3.31 -10.92 12.23
N ALA A 161 4.13 -11.37 13.20
CA ALA A 161 5.18 -10.54 13.78
C ALA A 161 6.29 -10.23 12.77
N VAL A 162 6.63 -11.18 11.87
CA VAL A 162 7.56 -10.94 10.75
C VAL A 162 6.95 -9.93 9.78
N ALA A 163 5.69 -10.13 9.37
CA ALA A 163 4.98 -9.25 8.45
C ALA A 163 4.83 -7.83 9.02
N SER A 164 4.57 -7.74 10.32
CA SER A 164 4.48 -6.49 11.08
C SER A 164 5.72 -5.61 10.93
N THR A 165 6.92 -6.19 10.74
CA THR A 165 8.13 -5.37 10.56
C THR A 165 8.11 -4.55 9.27
N VAL A 166 7.40 -5.02 8.23
CA VAL A 166 7.22 -4.29 6.98
C VAL A 166 6.11 -3.25 7.14
N THR A 167 4.96 -3.63 7.67
CA THR A 167 3.81 -2.71 7.82
C THR A 167 4.10 -1.59 8.81
N ASP A 168 4.86 -1.86 9.88
CA ASP A 168 5.35 -0.83 10.81
C ASP A 168 6.23 0.18 10.08
N ARG A 169 7.16 -0.30 9.24
CA ARG A 169 7.99 0.58 8.41
C ARG A 169 7.16 1.42 7.44
N VAL A 170 6.11 0.84 6.86
CA VAL A 170 5.19 1.54 5.95
C VAL A 170 4.39 2.62 6.70
N LEU A 171 3.89 2.32 7.90
CA LEU A 171 3.18 3.29 8.75
C LEU A 171 4.10 4.42 9.20
N ASP A 172 5.34 4.12 9.58
CA ASP A 172 6.37 5.10 9.90
C ASP A 172 6.65 6.04 8.71
N LEU A 173 6.81 5.50 7.49
CA LEU A 173 7.03 6.30 6.27
C LEU A 173 5.82 7.19 5.93
N ALA A 174 4.61 6.65 6.12
CA ALA A 174 3.38 7.42 6.04
C ALA A 174 3.29 8.49 7.15
N GLY A 175 4.10 8.37 8.21
CA GLY A 175 4.26 9.30 9.32
C GLY A 175 3.27 9.08 10.46
N PHE A 176 2.70 7.89 10.58
CA PHE A 176 1.86 7.53 11.73
C PHE A 176 2.75 7.33 12.96
N SER A 177 2.24 7.72 14.11
CA SER A 177 2.87 7.43 15.40
C SER A 177 2.45 6.04 15.85
N ILE A 178 3.39 5.10 15.80
CA ILE A 178 3.19 3.71 16.21
C ILE A 178 4.25 3.28 17.21
N LYS A 179 3.87 2.37 18.12
CA LYS A 179 4.83 1.68 18.99
C LYS A 179 5.41 0.50 18.22
N THR A 180 6.61 0.67 17.67
CA THR A 180 7.36 -0.37 16.95
C THR A 180 8.79 -0.49 17.46
N TYR A 181 9.48 -1.56 17.09
CA TYR A 181 10.89 -1.77 17.40
C TYR A 181 11.74 -0.63 16.83
N ARG A 182 12.62 -0.06 17.67
CA ARG A 182 13.61 0.95 17.27
C ARG A 182 14.99 0.39 17.60
N TRP A 183 15.90 0.39 16.62
CA TRP A 183 17.25 -0.10 16.89
C TRP A 183 17.92 0.76 17.97
N GLY A 184 18.49 0.11 18.99
CA GLY A 184 19.15 0.78 20.11
C GLY A 184 18.23 1.31 21.22
N HIS A 185 16.92 1.06 21.14
CA HIS A 185 15.94 1.51 22.13
C HIS A 185 14.90 0.43 22.48
#